data_AF-D7E968-F1
#
_entry.id   AF-D7E968-F1
#
_cell.length_a   1.000
_cell.length_b   1.000
_cell.length_c   1.000
_cell.angle_alpha   90.00
_cell.angle_beta   90.00
_cell.angle_gamma   90.00
#
_symmetry.space_group_name_H-M   'P 1'
#
loop_
_entity.id
_entity.type
_entity.pdbx_description
1 polymer ?
#
loop_
_entity_poly.entity_id
_entity_poly.type
_entity_poly.pdbx_seq_one_letter_code
_entity_poly.pdbx_strand_id
1 'polypeptide(L)'
;MTKRPALQQAVTKTPLITFVILIILLFLVPTVSAQDDTRVEYFYENGCSKCQKIAPVIENVVDNSENINYSSYEISTSYNQMKEYGVYTVPVLVINESTKITYQDYKGNITLFKELLIESIKNAPPLQTSDDTDNNSTITKPPLKISPVMVLIAGILAGFNPCLLAVMAFMASVTLTSEGNRRDMLTIVAGFCAGIFITYTVVGMGILKTINSMPEIHETITLFMVTLIGGLGAWHIYDAYYMKTRDKSTFKTPKSLISFMGNIKGKNILMLSLFAGGLFSLVKAPCVGAVYLSILDMMMTRVEVVEGTLYLAVYNFGVVFPVFILGGLLAFGLNPDTVTEFREKRRSEIRLITGVVLIILAILLNFNVI
;
A
#
# COMPACT_ATOMS: atom_id res chain seq x y z
N MET A 1 112.82 -15.81 27.35
CA MET A 1 112.40 -14.85 26.30
C MET A 1 111.74 -15.63 25.18
N THR A 2 110.42 -15.55 25.08
CA THR A 2 109.66 -16.14 23.97
C THR A 2 108.40 -15.30 23.78
N LYS A 3 108.39 -14.50 22.71
CA LYS A 3 107.30 -13.58 22.34
C LYS A 3 106.07 -14.39 21.92
N ARG A 4 104.90 -14.08 22.46
CA ARG A 4 103.60 -14.50 21.92
C ARG A 4 103.22 -13.57 20.76
N PRO A 5 102.67 -14.07 19.64
CA PRO A 5 102.18 -13.22 18.57
C PRO A 5 100.80 -12.64 18.91
N ALA A 6 100.58 -11.38 18.54
CA ALA A 6 99.28 -10.72 18.62
C ALA A 6 98.39 -11.15 17.44
N LEU A 7 97.19 -11.61 17.72
CA LEU A 7 96.16 -11.94 16.74
C LEU A 7 95.39 -10.66 16.39
N GLN A 8 95.54 -10.18 15.15
CA GLN A 8 94.70 -9.10 14.59
C GLN A 8 93.28 -9.64 14.34
N GLN A 9 92.29 -9.03 15.00
CA GLN A 9 90.88 -9.26 14.66
C GLN A 9 90.51 -8.41 13.44
N ALA A 10 90.12 -9.07 12.36
CA ALA A 10 89.55 -8.44 11.18
C ALA A 10 88.12 -7.98 11.49
N VAL A 11 87.89 -6.66 11.49
CA VAL A 11 86.56 -6.06 11.63
C VAL A 11 85.88 -6.14 10.26
N THR A 12 84.94 -7.07 10.11
CA THR A 12 84.09 -7.24 8.93
C THR A 12 83.08 -6.09 8.82
N LYS A 13 83.36 -5.12 7.93
CA LYS A 13 82.47 -3.99 7.58
C LYS A 13 81.31 -4.43 6.68
N THR A 14 80.51 -5.39 7.10
CA THR A 14 79.40 -5.96 6.31
C THR A 14 77.97 -5.76 6.84
N PRO A 15 77.65 -5.04 7.94
CA PRO A 15 76.25 -4.88 8.37
C PRO A 15 75.56 -3.61 7.85
N LEU A 16 76.31 -2.57 7.42
CA LEU A 16 75.71 -1.27 7.08
C LEU A 16 75.07 -1.29 5.67
N ILE A 17 75.73 -1.92 4.70
CA ILE A 17 75.27 -1.92 3.29
C ILE A 17 74.02 -2.79 3.14
N THR A 18 73.98 -3.94 3.79
CA THR A 18 72.80 -4.82 3.84
C THR A 18 71.61 -4.15 4.54
N PHE A 19 71.85 -3.37 5.59
CA PHE A 19 70.79 -2.62 6.26
C PHE A 19 70.22 -1.50 5.36
N VAL A 20 71.09 -0.76 4.66
CA VAL A 20 70.66 0.29 3.72
C VAL A 20 69.89 -0.29 2.53
N ILE A 21 70.34 -1.42 1.97
CA ILE A 21 69.62 -2.10 0.88
C ILE A 21 68.25 -2.61 1.34
N LEU A 22 68.15 -3.16 2.56
CA LEU A 22 66.88 -3.61 3.14
C LEU A 22 65.90 -2.45 3.36
N ILE A 23 66.38 -1.29 3.81
CA ILE A 23 65.56 -0.07 3.98
C ILE A 23 65.10 0.47 2.62
N ILE A 24 65.97 0.49 1.61
CA ILE A 24 65.61 0.93 0.26
C ILE A 24 64.58 -0.02 -0.37
N LEU A 25 64.69 -1.34 -0.15
CA LEU A 25 63.69 -2.31 -0.60
C LEU A 25 62.34 -2.12 0.12
N LEU A 26 62.35 -1.71 1.38
CA LEU A 26 61.15 -1.40 2.17
C LEU A 26 60.42 -0.14 1.68
N PHE A 27 61.13 0.80 1.06
CA PHE A 27 60.56 2.01 0.46
C PHE A 27 60.10 1.84 -1.00
N LEU A 28 60.41 0.71 -1.64
CA LEU A 28 60.01 0.38 -3.02
C LEU A 28 58.71 -0.40 -3.10
N VAL A 29 57.99 -0.61 -1.98
CA VAL A 29 56.65 -1.20 -2.02
C VAL A 29 55.71 -0.16 -2.66
N PRO A 30 55.11 -0.44 -3.83
CA PRO A 30 54.10 0.47 -4.37
C PRO A 30 52.96 0.56 -3.36
N THR A 31 52.64 1.78 -2.94
CA THR A 31 51.41 2.06 -2.20
C THR A 31 50.25 1.84 -3.17
N VAL A 32 49.71 0.63 -3.17
CA VAL A 32 48.42 0.36 -3.80
C VAL A 32 47.39 1.14 -3.00
N SER A 33 46.93 2.26 -3.55
CA SER A 33 45.73 2.94 -3.07
C SER A 33 44.56 2.04 -3.44
N ALA A 34 43.99 1.34 -2.46
CA ALA A 34 42.68 0.73 -2.64
C ALA A 34 41.69 1.88 -2.83
N GLN A 35 41.14 2.00 -4.04
CA GLN A 35 40.06 2.93 -4.32
C GLN A 35 38.77 2.25 -3.87
N ASP A 36 38.13 2.78 -2.82
CA ASP A 36 36.90 2.20 -2.27
C ASP A 36 35.82 2.15 -3.36
N ASP A 37 35.28 0.96 -3.57
CA ASP A 37 34.20 0.69 -4.51
C ASP A 37 32.91 1.34 -3.98
N THR A 38 32.25 2.19 -4.77
CA THR A 38 31.03 2.87 -4.32
C THR A 38 29.87 1.89 -4.37
N ARG A 39 29.30 1.53 -3.22
CA ARG A 39 28.17 0.61 -3.12
C ARG A 39 26.87 1.35 -3.42
N VAL A 40 26.15 0.90 -4.44
CA VAL A 40 24.84 1.44 -4.84
C VAL A 40 23.81 0.33 -4.75
N GLU A 41 22.86 0.49 -3.83
CA GLU A 41 21.79 -0.47 -3.61
C GLU A 41 20.44 0.12 -4.05
N TYR A 42 19.81 -0.54 -5.01
CA TYR A 42 18.50 -0.13 -5.53
C TYR A 42 17.40 -1.05 -5.01
N PHE A 43 16.47 -0.50 -4.23
CA PHE A 43 15.31 -1.23 -3.74
C PHE A 43 14.08 -0.91 -4.60
N TYR A 44 13.45 -1.96 -5.13
CA TYR A 44 12.33 -1.85 -6.06
C TYR A 44 11.26 -2.91 -5.79
N GLU A 45 10.11 -2.76 -6.44
CA GLU A 45 8.99 -3.71 -6.39
C GLU A 45 8.51 -4.06 -7.79
N ASN A 46 8.15 -5.32 -7.99
CA ASN A 46 7.58 -5.80 -9.25
C ASN A 46 6.19 -5.18 -9.48
N GLY A 47 6.00 -4.54 -10.63
CA GLY A 47 4.76 -3.79 -10.95
C GLY A 47 4.78 -2.32 -10.53
N CYS A 48 5.84 -1.85 -9.85
CA CYS A 48 6.00 -0.43 -9.51
C CYS A 48 6.34 0.40 -10.76
N SER A 49 5.36 1.16 -11.28
CA SER A 49 5.56 2.01 -12.46
C SER A 49 6.62 3.11 -12.26
N LYS A 50 6.77 3.62 -11.03
CA LYS A 50 7.80 4.61 -10.66
C LYS A 50 9.20 4.01 -10.73
N CYS A 51 9.34 2.73 -10.36
CA CYS A 51 10.57 1.97 -10.33
C CYS A 51 11.03 1.63 -11.74
N GLN A 52 10.11 1.16 -12.60
CA GLN A 52 10.39 0.86 -14.01
C GLN A 52 10.91 2.07 -14.79
N LYS A 53 10.47 3.29 -14.45
CA LYS A 53 10.90 4.52 -15.12
C LYS A 53 12.35 4.90 -14.82
N ILE A 54 12.86 4.58 -13.64
CA ILE A 54 14.22 4.97 -13.22
C ILE A 54 15.24 3.85 -13.39
N ALA A 55 14.82 2.57 -13.41
CA ALA A 55 15.68 1.42 -13.62
C ALA A 55 16.68 1.58 -14.80
N PRO A 56 16.26 1.93 -16.03
CA PRO A 56 17.19 2.08 -17.15
C PRO A 56 18.17 3.25 -16.98
N VAL A 57 17.81 4.25 -16.16
CA VAL A 57 18.68 5.40 -15.87
C VAL A 57 19.76 5.01 -14.88
N ILE A 58 19.43 4.19 -13.88
CA ILE A 58 20.38 3.67 -12.90
C ILE A 58 21.41 2.80 -13.62
N GLU A 59 20.95 1.84 -14.43
CA GLU A 59 21.82 0.97 -15.23
C GLU A 59 22.75 1.81 -16.13
N ASN A 60 22.21 2.81 -16.84
CA ASN A 60 23.02 3.70 -17.66
C ASN A 60 24.09 4.48 -16.88
N VAL A 61 23.82 4.91 -15.64
CA VAL A 61 24.80 5.64 -14.83
C VAL A 61 25.85 4.70 -14.26
N VAL A 62 25.44 3.52 -13.77
CA VAL A 62 26.33 2.49 -13.22
C VAL A 62 27.27 1.95 -14.29
N ASP A 63 26.75 1.58 -15.47
CA ASP A 63 27.55 1.02 -16.56
C ASP A 63 28.61 2.02 -17.11
N ASN A 64 28.36 3.32 -16.96
CA ASN A 64 29.27 4.38 -17.40
C ASN A 64 30.19 4.89 -16.28
N SER A 65 30.17 4.27 -15.10
CA SER A 65 30.98 4.66 -13.96
C SER A 65 31.95 3.55 -13.57
N GLU A 66 33.21 3.89 -13.31
CA GLU A 66 34.20 2.94 -12.82
C GLU A 66 34.12 2.82 -11.28
N ASN A 67 34.33 1.62 -10.74
CA ASN A 67 34.33 1.34 -9.29
C ASN A 67 32.98 1.61 -8.61
N ILE A 68 31.91 1.03 -9.17
CA ILE A 68 30.60 0.94 -8.53
C ILE A 68 30.20 -0.52 -8.33
N ASN A 69 29.86 -0.88 -7.10
CA ASN A 69 29.22 -2.15 -6.75
C ASN A 69 27.70 -1.94 -6.70
N TYR A 70 27.03 -2.26 -7.81
CA TYR A 70 25.59 -2.14 -7.92
C TYR A 70 24.86 -3.42 -7.55
N SER A 71 23.86 -3.31 -6.68
CA SER A 71 22.97 -4.41 -6.31
C SER A 71 21.52 -3.94 -6.33
N SER A 72 20.64 -4.72 -6.95
CA SER A 72 19.20 -4.46 -6.96
C SER A 72 18.47 -5.47 -6.09
N TYR A 73 17.56 -5.00 -5.24
CA TYR A 73 16.83 -5.80 -4.28
C TYR A 73 15.32 -5.64 -4.48
N GLU A 74 14.65 -6.76 -4.68
CA GLU A 74 13.19 -6.81 -4.67
C GLU A 74 12.69 -6.78 -3.22
N ILE A 75 11.90 -5.75 -2.87
CA ILE A 75 11.48 -5.54 -1.48
C ILE A 75 10.60 -6.65 -0.91
N SER A 76 9.97 -7.48 -1.76
CA SER A 76 9.20 -8.66 -1.33
C SER A 76 10.05 -9.62 -0.49
N THR A 77 11.37 -9.66 -0.73
CA THR A 77 12.34 -10.49 0.01
C THR A 77 13.30 -9.67 0.86
N SER A 78 13.57 -8.42 0.47
CA SER A 78 14.59 -7.56 1.10
C SER A 78 14.03 -6.38 1.92
N TYR A 79 12.73 -6.40 2.28
CA TYR A 79 12.13 -5.31 3.06
C TYR A 79 12.88 -5.00 4.36
N ASN A 80 13.33 -6.02 5.08
CA ASN A 80 14.06 -5.82 6.34
C ASN A 80 15.40 -5.10 6.13
N GLN A 81 16.10 -5.35 5.02
CA GLN A 81 17.34 -4.65 4.66
C GLN A 81 17.06 -3.18 4.33
N MET A 82 16.03 -2.90 3.52
CA MET A 82 15.62 -1.52 3.22
C MET A 82 15.24 -0.74 4.50
N LYS A 83 14.60 -1.43 5.44
CA LYS A 83 14.15 -0.87 6.72
C LYS A 83 15.31 -0.44 7.62
N GLU A 84 16.45 -1.13 7.58
CA GLU A 84 17.66 -0.75 8.34
C GLU A 84 18.15 0.64 7.95
N TYR A 85 17.99 1.03 6.69
CA TYR A 85 18.30 2.38 6.20
C TYR A 85 17.25 3.46 6.59
N GLY A 86 16.20 3.08 7.31
CA GLY A 86 15.12 3.98 7.72
C GLY A 86 14.21 4.43 6.57
N VAL A 87 14.17 3.65 5.48
CA VAL A 87 13.32 3.91 4.31
C VAL A 87 12.26 2.83 4.20
N TYR A 88 11.09 3.21 3.68
CA TYR A 88 9.93 2.33 3.71
C TYR A 88 9.05 2.41 2.45
N THR A 89 9.48 3.15 1.44
CA THR A 89 8.74 3.35 0.19
C THR A 89 9.72 3.21 -0.96
N VAL A 90 9.33 2.44 -1.97
CA VAL A 90 10.07 2.32 -3.22
C VAL A 90 9.57 3.35 -4.26
N PRO A 91 10.39 3.69 -5.27
CA PRO A 91 11.80 3.33 -5.39
C PRO A 91 12.68 4.09 -4.40
N VAL A 92 13.76 3.44 -3.94
CA VAL A 92 14.84 4.09 -3.20
C VAL A 92 16.19 3.58 -3.67
N LEU A 93 17.16 4.48 -3.81
CA LEU A 93 18.58 4.14 -3.90
C LEU A 93 19.27 4.49 -2.60
N VAL A 94 20.13 3.59 -2.14
CA VAL A 94 21.01 3.78 -1.00
C VAL A 94 22.45 3.72 -1.50
N ILE A 95 23.24 4.74 -1.19
CA ILE A 95 24.63 4.87 -1.64
C ILE A 95 25.50 4.91 -0.38
N ASN A 96 26.46 3.99 -0.29
CA ASN A 96 27.34 3.77 0.86
C ASN A 96 26.59 3.84 2.20
N GLU A 97 25.47 3.13 2.27
CA GLU A 97 24.66 2.87 3.48
C GLU A 97 24.03 4.10 4.16
N SER A 98 24.21 5.29 3.58
CA SER A 98 23.92 6.57 4.26
C SER A 98 23.16 7.56 3.39
N THR A 99 23.59 7.75 2.13
CA THR A 99 22.93 8.66 1.20
C THR A 99 21.73 7.96 0.57
N LYS A 100 20.57 8.63 0.57
CA LYS A 100 19.29 8.06 0.14
C LYS A 100 18.64 8.96 -0.89
N ILE A 101 18.24 8.38 -2.03
CA ILE A 101 17.45 9.05 -3.06
C ILE A 101 16.09 8.37 -3.10
N THR A 102 15.03 9.11 -2.78
CA THR A 102 13.64 8.65 -2.74
C THR A 102 12.81 9.34 -3.81
N TYR A 103 11.60 8.85 -4.05
CA TYR A 103 10.66 9.48 -4.97
C TYR A 103 10.38 10.97 -4.67
N GLN A 104 10.47 11.40 -3.41
CA GLN A 104 10.19 12.79 -3.03
C GLN A 104 11.26 13.78 -3.51
N ASP A 105 12.47 13.30 -3.77
CA ASP A 105 13.61 14.15 -4.15
C ASP A 105 13.52 14.59 -5.61
N TYR A 106 12.92 13.75 -6.47
CA TYR A 106 12.81 14.02 -7.91
C TYR A 106 11.36 14.10 -8.43
N LYS A 107 10.38 13.59 -7.69
CA LYS A 107 8.93 13.65 -7.98
C LYS A 107 8.56 13.25 -9.42
N GLY A 108 9.27 12.26 -9.98
CA GLY A 108 9.07 11.77 -11.34
C GLY A 108 9.83 12.52 -12.45
N ASN A 109 10.61 13.56 -12.13
CA ASN A 109 11.53 14.20 -13.08
C ASN A 109 12.79 13.33 -13.24
N ILE A 110 12.93 12.70 -14.40
CA ILE A 110 13.99 11.73 -14.68
C ILE A 110 15.36 12.41 -14.87
N THR A 111 15.40 13.61 -15.43
CA THR A 111 16.65 14.38 -15.59
C THR A 111 17.21 14.78 -14.23
N LEU A 112 16.33 15.27 -13.34
CA LEU A 112 16.70 15.61 -11.96
C LEU A 112 17.17 14.38 -11.18
N PHE A 113 16.51 13.24 -11.35
CA PHE A 113 16.94 11.98 -10.75
C PHE A 113 18.36 11.59 -11.20
N LYS A 114 18.65 11.69 -12.50
CA LYS A 114 19.98 11.40 -13.05
C LYS A 114 21.06 12.30 -12.45
N GLU A 115 20.79 13.61 -12.34
CA GLU A 115 21.70 14.57 -11.74
C GLU A 115 21.98 14.24 -10.27
N LEU A 116 20.92 13.99 -9.48
CA LEU A 116 21.04 13.60 -8.06
C LEU A 116 21.82 12.30 -7.88
N LEU A 117 21.62 11.31 -8.74
CA LEU A 117 22.34 10.04 -8.69
C LEU A 117 23.84 10.24 -8.93
N ILE A 118 24.20 10.97 -9.99
CA ILE A 118 25.61 11.25 -10.32
C ILE A 118 26.28 12.06 -9.19
N GLU A 119 25.60 13.08 -8.67
CA GLU A 119 26.11 13.90 -7.57
C GLU A 119 26.31 13.08 -6.29
N SER A 120 25.37 12.19 -5.97
CA SER A 120 25.42 11.36 -4.76
C SER A 120 26.51 10.28 -4.84
N ILE A 121 26.79 9.74 -6.03
CA ILE A 121 27.92 8.83 -6.26
C ILE A 121 29.24 9.58 -6.10
N LYS A 122 29.35 10.77 -6.69
CA LYS A 122 30.59 11.58 -6.63
C LYS A 122 30.93 12.03 -5.21
N ASN A 123 29.92 12.35 -4.42
CA ASN A 123 30.05 12.80 -3.03
C ASN A 123 29.77 11.66 -2.04
N ALA A 124 29.87 10.41 -2.47
CA ALA A 124 29.57 9.26 -1.62
C ALA A 124 30.50 9.29 -0.39
N PRO A 125 29.94 9.19 0.84
CA PRO A 125 30.75 9.11 2.04
C PRO A 125 31.54 7.79 2.05
N PRO A 126 32.69 7.72 2.74
CA PRO A 126 33.46 6.48 2.83
C PRO A 126 32.58 5.35 3.40
N LEU A 127 32.74 4.14 2.85
CA LEU A 127 32.05 2.95 3.35
C LEU A 127 32.42 2.79 4.82
N GLN A 128 31.41 2.74 5.69
CA GLN A 128 31.63 2.50 7.11
C GLN A 128 32.07 1.05 7.28
N THR A 129 33.37 0.82 7.45
CA THR A 129 33.83 -0.43 8.05
C THR A 129 33.38 -0.41 9.50
N SER A 130 32.34 -1.16 9.83
CA SER A 130 31.86 -1.32 11.19
C SER A 130 32.95 -1.93 12.07
N ASP A 131 33.80 -1.09 12.64
CA ASP A 131 34.43 -1.37 13.92
C ASP A 131 33.41 -0.92 14.98
N ASP A 132 32.88 -1.90 15.71
CA ASP A 132 31.96 -1.68 16.82
C ASP A 132 32.55 -0.64 17.78
N THR A 133 31.84 0.47 17.96
CA THR A 133 31.63 1.30 19.17
C THR A 133 31.62 2.77 18.74
N ASP A 134 30.44 3.39 18.58
CA ASP A 134 30.05 4.39 19.57
C ASP A 134 28.63 4.94 19.39
N ASN A 135 28.11 5.33 20.55
CA ASN A 135 26.81 5.92 20.77
C ASN A 135 26.70 7.28 20.08
N ASN A 136 25.83 7.40 19.09
CA ASN A 136 25.21 8.69 18.81
C ASN A 136 23.74 8.53 18.45
N SER A 137 22.92 9.11 19.31
CA SER A 137 21.49 9.26 19.21
C SER A 137 21.10 10.02 17.93
N THR A 138 20.89 9.31 16.84
CA THR A 138 19.99 9.77 15.79
C THR A 138 18.59 9.74 16.37
N ILE A 139 17.93 10.89 16.40
CA ILE A 139 16.51 11.02 16.72
C ILE A 139 15.74 10.27 15.63
N THR A 140 15.61 8.96 15.82
CA THR A 140 14.72 8.11 15.04
C THR A 140 13.32 8.51 15.46
N LYS A 141 12.65 9.34 14.66
CA LYS A 141 11.18 9.36 14.70
C LYS A 141 10.75 7.90 14.49
N PRO A 142 10.09 7.26 15.47
CA PRO A 142 9.72 5.86 15.34
C PRO A 142 8.88 5.69 14.07
N PRO A 143 9.00 4.53 13.39
CA PRO A 143 8.20 4.25 12.21
C PRO A 143 6.73 4.49 12.55
N LEU A 144 6.04 5.22 11.68
CA LEU A 144 4.59 5.33 11.73
C LEU A 144 4.04 3.93 11.44
N LYS A 145 3.94 3.09 12.47
CA LYS A 145 3.11 1.89 12.44
C LYS A 145 1.73 2.38 12.02
N ILE A 146 1.22 1.85 10.91
CA ILE A 146 -0.13 2.15 10.47
C ILE A 146 -1.03 1.81 11.65
N SER A 147 -1.54 2.83 12.33
CA SER A 147 -2.33 2.58 13.53
C SER A 147 -3.58 1.80 13.10
N PRO A 148 -3.93 0.68 13.75
CA PRO A 148 -5.20 0.00 13.51
C PRO A 148 -6.39 0.96 13.57
N VAL A 149 -6.27 2.03 14.36
CA VAL A 149 -7.25 3.13 14.45
C VAL A 149 -7.40 3.86 13.12
N MET A 150 -6.32 4.17 12.41
CA MET A 150 -6.39 4.82 11.09
C MET A 150 -7.04 3.91 10.05
N VAL A 151 -6.73 2.62 10.08
CA VAL A 151 -7.35 1.63 9.17
C VAL A 151 -8.84 1.48 9.45
N LEU A 152 -9.23 1.46 10.73
CA LEU A 152 -10.62 1.46 11.14
C LEU A 152 -11.35 2.72 10.69
N ILE A 153 -10.76 3.90 10.86
CA ILE A 153 -11.33 5.17 10.39
C ILE A 153 -11.49 5.17 8.88
N ALA A 154 -10.47 4.73 8.13
CA ALA A 154 -10.54 4.59 6.69
C ALA A 154 -11.67 3.64 6.27
N GLY A 155 -11.82 2.51 6.98
CA GLY A 155 -12.93 1.58 6.79
C GLY A 155 -14.29 2.24 7.04
N ILE A 156 -14.45 3.02 8.12
CA ILE A 156 -15.69 3.74 8.41
C ILE A 156 -16.01 4.74 7.31
N LEU A 157 -15.02 5.52 6.87
CA LEU A 157 -15.18 6.49 5.77
C LEU A 157 -15.58 5.79 4.47
N ALA A 158 -14.94 4.66 4.14
CA ALA A 158 -15.32 3.83 2.99
C ALA A 158 -16.71 3.17 3.15
N GLY A 159 -17.10 2.90 4.41
CA GLY A 159 -18.44 2.45 4.79
C GLY A 159 -19.51 3.50 4.46
N PHE A 160 -19.25 4.76 4.78
CA PHE A 160 -20.06 5.96 4.47
C PHE A 160 -19.95 6.41 3.01
N ASN A 161 -20.12 5.47 2.08
CA ASN A 161 -20.15 5.79 0.67
C ASN A 161 -21.59 5.97 0.15
N PRO A 162 -21.76 6.52 -1.05
CA PRO A 162 -23.10 6.78 -1.56
C PRO A 162 -23.92 5.50 -1.86
N CYS A 163 -23.28 4.33 -1.96
CA CYS A 163 -23.97 3.03 -2.08
C CYS A 163 -24.65 2.62 -0.75
N LEU A 164 -24.24 3.18 0.39
CA LEU A 164 -24.89 2.96 1.69
C LEU A 164 -26.38 3.31 1.63
N LEU A 165 -26.78 4.31 0.84
CA LEU A 165 -28.17 4.74 0.68
C LEU A 165 -29.07 3.64 0.10
N ALA A 166 -28.53 2.77 -0.75
CA ALA A 166 -29.24 1.60 -1.26
C ALA A 166 -29.42 0.54 -0.17
N VAL A 167 -28.41 0.34 0.68
CA VAL A 167 -28.49 -0.54 1.85
C VAL A 167 -29.50 -0.03 2.86
N MET A 168 -29.58 1.29 3.09
CA MET A 168 -30.59 1.89 3.98
C MET A 168 -32.01 1.63 3.48
N ALA A 169 -32.24 1.81 2.18
CA ALA A 169 -33.54 1.56 1.56
C ALA A 169 -33.92 0.08 1.63
N PHE A 170 -32.95 -0.81 1.42
CA PHE A 170 -33.14 -2.25 1.57
C PHE A 170 -33.52 -2.60 3.01
N MET A 171 -32.77 -2.11 4.00
CA MET A 171 -33.04 -2.37 5.40
C MET A 171 -34.42 -1.84 5.82
N ALA A 172 -34.75 -0.59 5.46
CA ALA A 172 -36.07 -0.02 5.72
C ALA A 172 -37.20 -0.86 5.11
N SER A 173 -37.05 -1.34 3.88
CA SER A 173 -38.05 -2.20 3.23
C SER A 173 -38.20 -3.55 3.94
N VAL A 174 -37.10 -4.17 4.39
CA VAL A 174 -37.15 -5.46 5.09
C VAL A 174 -37.79 -5.28 6.47
N THR A 175 -37.49 -4.18 7.17
CA THR A 175 -38.09 -3.89 8.47
C THR A 175 -39.61 -3.74 8.42
N LEU A 176 -40.15 -3.20 7.33
CA LEU A 176 -41.61 -3.12 7.11
C LEU A 176 -42.24 -4.50 6.92
N THR A 177 -41.51 -5.45 6.32
CA THR A 177 -42.02 -6.81 6.07
C THR A 177 -41.91 -7.76 7.28
N SER A 178 -41.08 -7.43 8.27
CA SER A 178 -40.83 -8.27 9.46
C SER A 178 -41.78 -8.02 10.63
N GLU A 179 -42.89 -7.29 10.42
CA GLU A 179 -43.97 -7.05 11.40
C GLU A 179 -43.50 -6.50 12.77
N GLY A 180 -42.28 -5.94 12.85
CA GLY A 180 -41.73 -5.33 14.06
C GLY A 180 -41.12 -6.29 15.10
N ASN A 181 -40.92 -7.58 14.78
CA ASN A 181 -40.23 -8.48 15.71
C ASN A 181 -38.73 -8.12 15.82
N ARG A 182 -38.35 -7.52 16.93
CA ARG A 182 -36.98 -7.04 17.18
C ARG A 182 -35.90 -8.13 17.07
N ARG A 183 -36.22 -9.38 17.43
CA ARG A 183 -35.27 -10.51 17.31
C ARG A 183 -34.98 -10.83 15.85
N ASP A 184 -36.00 -10.80 15.00
CA ASP A 184 -35.85 -11.07 13.57
C ASP A 184 -35.07 -9.94 12.89
N MET A 185 -35.34 -8.68 13.26
CA MET A 185 -34.58 -7.52 12.77
C MET A 185 -33.10 -7.60 13.14
N LEU A 186 -32.78 -7.90 14.40
CA LEU A 186 -31.38 -8.08 14.83
C LEU A 186 -30.71 -9.25 14.10
N THR A 187 -31.45 -10.33 13.85
CA THR A 187 -30.94 -11.49 13.08
C THR A 187 -30.66 -11.13 11.62
N ILE A 188 -31.54 -10.35 10.99
CA ILE A 188 -31.36 -9.84 9.62
C ILE A 188 -30.13 -8.93 9.55
N VAL A 189 -30.01 -7.98 10.47
CA VAL A 189 -28.88 -7.03 10.52
C VAL A 189 -27.57 -7.78 10.74
N ALA A 190 -27.54 -8.72 11.69
CA ALA A 190 -26.35 -9.54 11.96
C ALA A 190 -25.97 -10.40 10.75
N GLY A 191 -26.93 -11.09 10.14
CA GLY A 191 -26.70 -11.90 8.94
C GLY A 191 -26.16 -11.06 7.79
N PHE A 192 -26.79 -9.90 7.51
CA PHE A 192 -26.36 -8.99 6.46
C PHE A 192 -24.95 -8.44 6.69
N CYS A 193 -24.63 -8.01 7.91
CA CYS A 193 -23.29 -7.54 8.29
C CYS A 193 -22.24 -8.65 8.16
N ALA A 194 -22.56 -9.88 8.59
CA ALA A 194 -21.69 -11.04 8.43
C ALA A 194 -21.45 -11.36 6.96
N GLY A 195 -22.49 -11.30 6.12
CA GLY A 195 -22.38 -11.44 4.67
C GLY A 195 -21.40 -10.45 4.06
N ILE A 196 -21.50 -9.16 4.43
CA ILE A 196 -20.56 -8.13 3.97
C ILE A 196 -19.13 -8.45 4.40
N PHE A 197 -18.94 -8.73 5.68
CA PHE A 197 -17.62 -8.99 6.24
C PHE A 197 -16.95 -10.21 5.59
N ILE A 198 -17.67 -11.31 5.44
CA ILE A 198 -17.16 -12.54 4.83
C ILE A 198 -16.80 -12.28 3.36
N THR A 199 -17.70 -11.67 2.59
CA THR A 199 -17.45 -11.41 1.17
C THR A 199 -16.23 -10.50 0.96
N TYR A 200 -16.07 -9.43 1.73
CA TYR A 200 -14.89 -8.56 1.62
C TYR A 200 -13.61 -9.20 2.12
N THR A 201 -13.68 -10.09 3.10
CA THR A 201 -12.51 -10.86 3.51
C THR A 201 -12.08 -11.83 2.41
N VAL A 202 -13.02 -12.56 1.80
CA VAL A 202 -12.74 -13.50 0.70
C VAL A 202 -12.23 -12.78 -0.54
N VAL A 203 -12.92 -11.73 -1.00
CA VAL A 203 -12.52 -10.93 -2.15
C VAL A 203 -11.17 -10.27 -1.88
N GLY A 204 -10.97 -9.76 -0.67
CA GLY A 204 -9.74 -9.13 -0.25
C GLY A 204 -8.51 -10.02 -0.31
N MET A 205 -8.60 -11.22 0.30
CA MET A 205 -7.55 -12.23 0.20
C MET A 205 -7.31 -12.69 -1.24
N GLY A 206 -8.38 -12.81 -2.04
CA GLY A 206 -8.29 -13.17 -3.45
C GLY A 206 -7.49 -12.16 -4.26
N ILE A 207 -7.83 -10.87 -4.13
CA ILE A 207 -7.13 -9.76 -4.78
C ILE A 207 -5.65 -9.75 -4.37
N LEU A 208 -5.36 -9.86 -3.07
CA LEU A 208 -4.01 -9.86 -2.53
C LEU A 208 -3.13 -10.96 -3.15
N LYS A 209 -3.68 -12.18 -3.27
CA LYS A 209 -2.96 -13.31 -3.85
C LYS A 209 -2.77 -13.17 -5.37
N THR A 210 -3.78 -12.67 -6.08
CA THR A 210 -3.72 -12.50 -7.53
C THR A 210 -2.70 -11.43 -7.93
N ILE A 211 -2.70 -10.27 -7.25
CA ILE A 211 -1.77 -9.17 -7.55
C ILE A 211 -0.32 -9.61 -7.32
N ASN A 212 -0.05 -10.30 -6.20
CA ASN A 212 1.29 -10.85 -5.91
C ASN A 212 1.79 -11.84 -6.96
N SER A 213 0.89 -12.62 -7.57
CA SER A 213 1.29 -13.67 -8.51
C SER A 213 1.50 -13.16 -9.93
N MET A 214 0.82 -12.06 -10.31
CA MET A 214 0.77 -11.57 -11.69
C MET A 214 0.72 -10.04 -11.71
N PRO A 215 1.86 -9.35 -11.54
CA PRO A 215 1.92 -7.88 -11.48
C PRO A 215 1.48 -7.21 -12.79
N GLU A 216 1.61 -7.88 -13.93
CA GLU A 216 1.19 -7.37 -15.26
C GLU A 216 -0.33 -7.13 -15.36
N ILE A 217 -1.14 -7.79 -14.54
CA ILE A 217 -2.61 -7.68 -14.57
C ILE A 217 -3.10 -6.43 -13.81
N HIS A 218 -2.25 -5.86 -12.94
CA HIS A 218 -2.63 -4.75 -12.08
C HIS A 218 -3.13 -3.52 -12.85
N GLU A 219 -2.44 -3.16 -13.94
CA GLU A 219 -2.82 -2.02 -14.78
C GLU A 219 -4.17 -2.25 -15.47
N THR A 220 -4.42 -3.50 -15.93
CA THR A 220 -5.69 -3.88 -16.56
C THR A 220 -6.85 -3.82 -15.57
N ILE A 221 -6.66 -4.31 -14.34
CA ILE A 221 -7.67 -4.26 -13.27
C ILE A 221 -7.98 -2.80 -12.90
N THR A 222 -6.95 -1.97 -12.75
CA THR A 222 -7.10 -0.56 -12.39
C THR A 222 -7.86 0.19 -13.47
N LEU A 223 -7.50 0.01 -14.74
CA LEU A 223 -8.20 0.62 -15.87
C LEU A 223 -9.67 0.18 -15.95
N PHE A 224 -9.93 -1.12 -15.74
CA PHE A 224 -11.28 -1.67 -15.70
C PHE A 224 -12.10 -1.02 -14.56
N MET A 225 -11.54 -0.92 -13.37
CA MET A 225 -12.20 -0.29 -12.21
C MET A 225 -12.46 1.20 -12.43
N VAL A 226 -11.49 1.95 -12.96
CA VAL A 226 -11.65 3.38 -13.32
C VAL A 226 -12.80 3.55 -14.32
N THR A 227 -12.83 2.73 -15.37
CA THR A 227 -13.88 2.79 -16.40
C THR A 227 -15.25 2.44 -15.82
N LEU A 228 -15.32 1.40 -14.99
CA LEU A 228 -16.56 0.96 -14.36
C LEU A 228 -17.09 1.98 -13.35
N ILE A 229 -16.24 2.51 -12.48
CA ILE A 229 -16.60 3.53 -11.47
C ILE A 229 -16.99 4.84 -12.18
N GLY A 230 -16.22 5.25 -13.18
CA GLY A 230 -16.52 6.44 -13.99
C GLY A 230 -17.85 6.32 -14.73
N GLY A 231 -18.10 5.15 -15.35
CA GLY A 231 -19.37 4.84 -16.02
C GLY A 231 -20.56 4.85 -15.07
N LEU A 232 -20.44 4.22 -13.89
CA LEU A 232 -21.47 4.28 -12.84
C LEU A 232 -21.70 5.72 -12.35
N GLY A 233 -20.62 6.48 -12.16
CA GLY A 233 -20.69 7.89 -11.77
C GLY A 233 -21.46 8.74 -12.78
N ALA A 234 -21.11 8.63 -14.06
CA ALA A 234 -21.81 9.30 -15.15
C ALA A 234 -23.29 8.88 -15.23
N TRP A 235 -23.59 7.60 -15.06
CA TRP A 235 -24.96 7.09 -15.03
C TRP A 235 -25.77 7.68 -13.86
N HIS A 236 -25.17 7.81 -12.68
CA HIS A 236 -25.79 8.44 -11.51
C HIS A 236 -26.10 9.92 -11.74
N ILE A 237 -25.18 10.67 -12.36
CA ILE A 237 -25.40 12.08 -12.74
C ILE A 237 -26.53 12.18 -13.77
N TYR A 238 -26.52 11.32 -14.80
CA TYR A 238 -27.58 11.27 -15.80
C TYR A 238 -28.94 10.96 -15.16
N ASP A 239 -29.00 9.97 -14.26
CA ASP A 239 -30.26 9.59 -13.60
C ASP A 239 -30.77 10.69 -12.66
N ALA A 240 -29.88 11.47 -12.04
CA ALA A 240 -30.25 12.64 -11.24
C ALA A 240 -30.90 13.75 -12.09
N TYR A 241 -30.33 14.04 -13.26
CA TYR A 241 -30.87 15.01 -14.22
C TYR A 241 -32.20 14.52 -14.82
N TYR A 242 -32.24 13.26 -15.26
CA TYR A 242 -33.43 12.64 -15.84
C TYR A 242 -34.60 12.66 -14.86
N MET A 243 -34.35 12.39 -13.58
CA MET A 243 -35.39 12.44 -12.54
C MET A 243 -35.95 13.82 -12.24
N LYS A 244 -35.17 14.88 -12.48
CA LYS A 244 -35.65 16.26 -12.34
C LYS A 244 -36.67 16.62 -13.44
N THR A 245 -36.67 15.85 -14.53
CA THR A 245 -37.52 16.06 -15.71
C THR A 245 -38.64 15.03 -15.81
N ARG A 246 -38.48 13.85 -15.20
CA ARG A 246 -39.46 12.74 -15.19
C ARG A 246 -39.45 12.06 -13.82
N ASP A 247 -40.60 11.85 -13.19
CA ASP A 247 -40.73 11.23 -11.84
C ASP A 247 -40.24 9.78 -11.71
N LYS A 248 -39.58 9.21 -12.73
CA LYS A 248 -39.16 7.81 -12.77
C LYS A 248 -37.65 7.70 -12.91
N SER A 249 -37.05 6.95 -12.00
CA SER A 249 -35.65 6.55 -12.08
C SER A 249 -35.43 5.48 -13.15
N THR A 250 -34.29 5.56 -13.81
CA THR A 250 -33.75 4.54 -14.71
C THR A 250 -33.27 3.31 -13.93
N PHE A 251 -32.78 3.51 -12.70
CA PHE A 251 -32.41 2.44 -11.78
C PHE A 251 -33.66 1.86 -11.09
N LYS A 252 -34.23 0.82 -11.69
CA LYS A 252 -35.30 0.03 -11.05
C LYS A 252 -34.69 -1.16 -10.33
N THR A 253 -35.01 -1.31 -9.05
CA THR A 253 -34.76 -2.57 -8.33
C THR A 253 -35.51 -3.68 -9.08
N PRO A 254 -34.84 -4.75 -9.53
CA PRO A 254 -35.52 -5.82 -10.24
C PRO A 254 -36.58 -6.47 -9.34
N LYS A 255 -37.78 -6.72 -9.89
CA LYS A 255 -38.91 -7.31 -9.16
C LYS A 255 -38.53 -8.65 -8.49
N SER A 256 -37.60 -9.38 -9.08
CA SER A 256 -37.05 -10.63 -8.56
C SER A 256 -36.37 -10.45 -7.20
N LEU A 257 -35.64 -9.35 -6.99
CA LEU A 257 -34.97 -9.05 -5.72
C LEU A 257 -36.00 -8.75 -4.62
N ILE A 258 -37.01 -7.96 -4.96
CA ILE A 258 -38.12 -7.62 -4.06
C ILE A 258 -38.91 -8.88 -3.68
N SER A 259 -39.18 -9.76 -4.65
CA SER A 259 -39.87 -11.04 -4.43
C SER A 259 -39.05 -12.01 -3.56
N PHE A 260 -37.74 -12.12 -3.82
CA PHE A 260 -36.82 -12.90 -3.00
C PHE A 260 -36.82 -12.45 -1.54
N MET A 261 -36.94 -11.14 -1.31
CA MET A 261 -37.01 -10.55 0.03
C MET A 261 -38.37 -10.73 0.70
N GLY A 262 -39.48 -10.66 -0.04
CA GLY A 262 -40.83 -10.90 0.50
C GLY A 262 -41.02 -12.33 1.02
N ASN A 263 -40.22 -13.28 0.52
CA ASN A 263 -40.19 -14.66 0.98
C ASN A 263 -39.26 -14.91 2.19
N ILE A 264 -38.63 -13.87 2.75
CA ILE A 264 -37.82 -13.99 3.97
C ILE A 264 -38.77 -14.14 5.18
N LYS A 265 -39.24 -15.36 5.45
CA LYS A 265 -39.95 -15.71 6.70
C LYS A 265 -39.46 -17.05 7.26
N GLY A 266 -39.36 -17.15 8.59
CA GLY A 266 -39.06 -18.41 9.29
C GLY A 266 -37.57 -18.70 9.54
N LYS A 267 -37.23 -19.98 9.79
CA LYS A 267 -35.93 -20.45 10.29
C LYS A 267 -34.69 -20.08 9.44
N ASN A 268 -34.87 -19.74 8.16
CA ASN A 268 -33.76 -19.46 7.23
C ASN A 268 -33.39 -17.96 7.12
N ILE A 269 -34.00 -17.09 7.96
CA ILE A 269 -33.82 -15.63 7.90
C ILE A 269 -32.35 -15.18 8.03
N LEU A 270 -31.56 -15.85 8.86
CA LEU A 270 -30.13 -15.55 9.03
C LEU A 270 -29.33 -15.85 7.76
N MET A 271 -29.52 -17.02 7.16
CA MET A 271 -28.77 -17.43 5.97
C MET A 271 -29.15 -16.53 4.78
N LEU A 272 -30.43 -16.20 4.65
CA LEU A 272 -30.95 -15.40 3.56
C LEU A 272 -30.48 -13.94 3.62
N SER A 273 -30.41 -13.37 4.82
CA SER A 273 -29.81 -12.05 5.06
C SER A 273 -28.29 -12.05 4.83
N LEU A 274 -27.60 -13.14 5.17
CA LEU A 274 -26.17 -13.32 4.86
C LEU A 274 -25.89 -13.30 3.37
N PHE A 275 -26.65 -14.05 2.57
CA PHE A 275 -26.51 -14.02 1.11
C PHE A 275 -26.85 -12.64 0.52
N ALA A 276 -27.90 -11.99 1.04
CA ALA A 276 -28.22 -10.64 0.62
C ALA A 276 -27.06 -9.67 0.90
N GLY A 277 -26.48 -9.71 2.11
CA GLY A 277 -25.32 -8.90 2.48
C GLY A 277 -24.12 -9.13 1.55
N GLY A 278 -23.82 -10.40 1.24
CA GLY A 278 -22.73 -10.74 0.32
C GLY A 278 -22.96 -10.21 -1.10
N LEU A 279 -24.17 -10.37 -1.65
CA LEU A 279 -24.50 -9.85 -2.99
C LEU A 279 -24.41 -8.32 -3.05
N PHE A 280 -24.93 -7.63 -2.03
CA PHE A 280 -24.82 -6.17 -1.93
C PHE A 280 -23.35 -5.70 -1.83
N SER A 281 -22.50 -6.50 -1.21
CA SER A 281 -21.07 -6.19 -1.09
C SER A 281 -20.36 -6.22 -2.43
N LEU A 282 -20.71 -7.17 -3.30
CA LEU A 282 -20.20 -7.23 -4.67
C LEU A 282 -20.62 -6.00 -5.48
N VAL A 283 -21.86 -5.54 -5.31
CA VAL A 283 -22.34 -4.30 -5.96
C VAL A 283 -21.60 -3.06 -5.44
N LYS A 284 -21.29 -3.03 -4.13
CA LYS A 284 -20.54 -1.95 -3.47
C LYS A 284 -19.02 -2.04 -3.70
N ALA A 285 -18.52 -3.19 -4.16
CA ALA A 285 -17.10 -3.51 -4.25
C ALA A 285 -16.28 -2.50 -5.08
N PRO A 286 -16.74 -1.94 -6.21
CA PRO A 286 -15.95 -0.94 -6.93
C PRO A 286 -15.72 0.35 -6.11
N CYS A 287 -16.69 0.75 -5.28
CA CYS A 287 -16.65 2.00 -4.53
C CYS A 287 -15.82 1.90 -3.25
N VAL A 288 -15.78 0.71 -2.64
CA VAL A 288 -14.93 0.41 -1.47
C VAL A 288 -13.56 -0.08 -1.92
N GLY A 289 -13.51 -0.77 -3.06
CA GLY A 289 -12.34 -1.41 -3.66
C GLY A 289 -11.24 -0.44 -4.03
N ALA A 290 -11.58 0.77 -4.47
CA ALA A 290 -10.63 1.84 -4.75
C ALA A 290 -9.75 2.15 -3.52
N VAL A 291 -10.39 2.52 -2.41
CA VAL A 291 -9.74 2.83 -1.12
C VAL A 291 -9.06 1.59 -0.54
N TYR A 292 -9.66 0.43 -0.79
CA TYR A 292 -9.15 -0.85 -0.33
C TYR A 292 -7.83 -1.24 -1.01
N LEU A 293 -7.69 -1.03 -2.32
CA LEU A 293 -6.46 -1.29 -3.06
C LEU A 293 -5.32 -0.37 -2.62
N SER A 294 -5.60 0.92 -2.37
CA SER A 294 -4.60 1.87 -1.82
C SER A 294 -4.01 1.39 -0.50
N ILE A 295 -4.88 0.87 0.37
CA ILE A 295 -4.48 0.37 1.70
C ILE A 295 -3.74 -0.96 1.56
N LEU A 296 -4.17 -1.84 0.65
CA LEU A 296 -3.48 -3.11 0.39
C LEU A 296 -2.07 -2.90 -0.18
N ASP A 297 -1.89 -1.96 -1.10
CA ASP A 297 -0.56 -1.60 -1.66
C ASP A 297 0.41 -1.17 -0.55
N MET A 298 -0.07 -0.36 0.39
CA MET A 298 0.70 0.10 1.55
C MET A 298 0.99 -1.04 2.57
N MET A 299 0.20 -2.11 2.59
CA MET A 299 0.34 -3.24 3.51
C MET A 299 1.18 -4.39 2.96
N MET A 300 1.06 -4.68 1.67
CA MET A 300 1.84 -5.71 0.94
C MET A 300 3.34 -5.52 1.11
N THR A 301 3.76 -4.27 1.24
CA THR A 301 5.16 -3.89 1.37
C THR A 301 5.68 -3.90 2.80
N ARG A 302 4.83 -3.97 3.85
CA ARG A 302 5.26 -3.68 5.23
C ARG A 302 4.91 -4.71 6.28
N VAL A 303 4.02 -5.66 5.96
CA VAL A 303 3.31 -6.45 6.96
C VAL A 303 3.29 -7.93 6.56
N GLU A 304 3.62 -8.82 7.50
CA GLU A 304 3.49 -10.28 7.30
C GLU A 304 2.04 -10.66 6.97
N VAL A 305 1.82 -11.74 6.21
CA VAL A 305 0.49 -12.18 5.75
C VAL A 305 -0.55 -12.25 6.88
N VAL A 306 -0.13 -12.69 8.07
CA VAL A 306 -1.00 -12.78 9.26
C VAL A 306 -1.43 -11.39 9.76
N GLU A 307 -0.48 -10.46 9.87
CA GLU A 307 -0.76 -9.11 10.34
C GLU A 307 -1.54 -8.31 9.28
N GLY A 308 -1.29 -8.54 7.98
CA GLY A 308 -2.08 -7.99 6.87
C GLY A 308 -3.54 -8.48 6.90
N THR A 309 -3.74 -9.75 7.26
CA THR A 309 -5.09 -10.32 7.46
C THR A 309 -5.81 -9.67 8.65
N LEU A 310 -5.09 -9.34 9.72
CA LEU A 310 -5.67 -8.61 10.87
C LEU A 310 -6.06 -7.19 10.50
N TYR A 311 -5.21 -6.44 9.79
CA TYR A 311 -5.57 -5.11 9.31
C TYR A 311 -6.75 -5.14 8.33
N LEU A 312 -6.80 -6.15 7.46
CA LEU A 312 -7.93 -6.41 6.59
C LEU A 312 -9.23 -6.59 7.38
N ALA A 313 -9.20 -7.41 8.44
CA ALA A 313 -10.34 -7.57 9.32
C ALA A 313 -10.75 -6.25 9.98
N VAL A 314 -9.80 -5.45 10.49
CA VAL A 314 -10.05 -4.14 11.10
C VAL A 314 -10.69 -3.16 10.12
N TYR A 315 -10.19 -3.11 8.88
CA TYR A 315 -10.78 -2.30 7.81
C TYR A 315 -12.23 -2.74 7.53
N ASN A 316 -12.45 -4.05 7.36
CA ASN A 316 -13.76 -4.61 7.08
C ASN A 316 -14.75 -4.35 8.22
N PHE A 317 -14.29 -4.38 9.48
CA PHE A 317 -15.09 -3.94 10.63
C PHE A 317 -15.53 -2.48 10.48
N GLY A 318 -14.61 -1.59 10.12
CA GLY A 318 -14.92 -0.19 9.83
C GLY A 318 -15.97 -0.04 8.72
N VAL A 319 -15.85 -0.79 7.63
CA VAL A 319 -16.80 -0.73 6.50
C VAL A 319 -18.20 -1.20 6.87
N VAL A 320 -18.30 -2.22 7.74
CA VAL A 320 -19.57 -2.79 8.22
C VAL A 320 -20.23 -1.90 9.28
N PHE A 321 -19.43 -1.13 10.02
CA PHE A 321 -19.88 -0.36 11.19
C PHE A 321 -21.06 0.60 10.90
N PRO A 322 -21.09 1.42 9.82
CA PRO A 322 -22.22 2.29 9.53
C PRO A 322 -23.52 1.52 9.27
N VAL A 323 -23.43 0.35 8.62
CA VAL A 323 -24.58 -0.53 8.33
C VAL A 323 -25.10 -1.14 9.63
N PHE A 324 -24.19 -1.58 10.50
CA PHE A 324 -24.54 -2.14 11.80
C PHE A 324 -25.27 -1.12 12.68
N ILE A 325 -24.75 0.12 12.77
CA ILE A 325 -25.39 1.20 13.53
C ILE A 325 -26.79 1.48 12.99
N LEU A 326 -26.92 1.68 11.68
CA LEU A 326 -28.21 2.01 11.07
C LEU A 326 -29.23 0.88 11.24
N GLY A 327 -28.83 -0.37 10.98
CA GLY A 327 -29.67 -1.53 11.18
C GLY A 327 -30.11 -1.67 12.64
N GLY A 328 -29.20 -1.38 13.57
CA GLY A 328 -29.50 -1.24 14.99
C GLY A 328 -30.58 -0.18 15.24
N LEU A 329 -30.37 1.06 14.80
CA LEU A 329 -31.33 2.15 15.01
C LEU A 329 -32.74 1.79 14.51
N LEU A 330 -32.85 1.15 13.35
CA LEU A 330 -34.13 0.63 12.83
C LEU A 330 -34.73 -0.45 13.75
N ALA A 331 -33.92 -1.39 14.25
CA ALA A 331 -34.36 -2.42 15.20
C ALA A 331 -34.76 -1.88 16.58
N PHE A 332 -34.26 -0.70 16.97
CA PHE A 332 -34.56 -0.03 18.24
C PHE A 332 -35.67 1.03 18.14
N GLY A 333 -36.31 1.20 16.97
CA GLY A 333 -37.51 2.01 16.82
C GLY A 333 -37.37 3.26 15.94
N LEU A 334 -36.29 3.41 15.18
CA LEU A 334 -36.25 4.41 14.11
C LEU A 334 -37.32 4.06 13.08
N ASN A 335 -38.27 4.96 12.86
CA ASN A 335 -39.36 4.70 11.91
C ASN A 335 -38.79 4.58 10.47
N PRO A 336 -38.93 3.41 9.81
CA PRO A 336 -38.42 3.21 8.45
C PRO A 336 -39.00 4.20 7.43
N ASP A 337 -40.21 4.71 7.68
CA ASP A 337 -40.87 5.67 6.79
C ASP A 337 -40.14 7.01 6.75
N THR A 338 -39.50 7.42 7.84
CA THR A 338 -38.71 8.67 7.86
C THR A 338 -37.47 8.56 6.99
N VAL A 339 -36.84 7.38 6.96
CA VAL A 339 -35.65 7.11 6.15
C VAL A 339 -36.03 7.00 4.68
N THR A 340 -37.15 6.36 4.37
CA THR A 340 -37.65 6.28 2.99
C THR A 340 -38.07 7.65 2.49
N GLU A 341 -38.81 8.44 3.26
CA GLU A 341 -39.24 9.80 2.90
C GLU A 341 -38.06 10.74 2.67
N PHE A 342 -37.09 10.77 3.59
CA PHE A 342 -35.86 11.56 3.41
C PHE A 342 -35.16 11.22 2.09
N ARG A 343 -35.05 9.92 1.78
CA ARG A 343 -34.43 9.43 0.56
C ARG A 343 -35.25 9.77 -0.68
N GLU A 344 -36.58 9.70 -0.62
CA GLU A 344 -37.47 10.03 -1.75
C GLU A 344 -37.40 11.52 -2.07
N LYS A 345 -37.50 12.36 -1.03
CA LYS A 345 -37.47 13.82 -1.15
C LYS A 345 -36.15 14.33 -1.74
N ARG A 346 -35.02 13.74 -1.31
CA ARG A 346 -33.68 14.13 -1.78
C ARG A 346 -33.10 13.17 -2.81
N ARG A 347 -33.92 12.36 -3.48
CA ARG A 347 -33.43 11.27 -4.33
C ARG A 347 -32.54 11.76 -5.48
N SER A 348 -32.90 12.89 -6.11
CA SER A 348 -32.10 13.51 -7.19
C SER A 348 -30.78 14.07 -6.66
N GLU A 349 -30.81 14.81 -5.54
CA GLU A 349 -29.61 15.33 -4.87
C GLU A 349 -28.65 14.21 -4.48
N ILE A 350 -29.17 13.15 -3.85
CA ILE A 350 -28.44 11.95 -3.47
C ILE A 350 -27.71 11.37 -4.68
N ARG A 351 -28.41 11.18 -5.81
CA ARG A 351 -27.80 10.59 -7.00
C ARG A 351 -26.75 11.49 -7.65
N LEU A 352 -26.98 12.79 -7.65
CA LEU A 352 -26.00 13.75 -8.15
C LEU A 352 -24.72 13.69 -7.31
N ILE A 353 -24.86 13.74 -5.98
CA ILE A 353 -23.72 13.65 -5.05
C ILE A 353 -23.00 12.31 -5.22
N THR A 354 -23.74 11.20 -5.28
CA THR A 354 -23.16 9.88 -5.57
C THR A 354 -22.34 9.90 -6.85
N GLY A 355 -22.93 10.40 -7.94
CA GLY A 355 -22.28 10.41 -9.25
C GLY A 355 -21.01 11.26 -9.25
N VAL A 356 -21.05 12.45 -8.67
CA VAL A 356 -19.88 13.34 -8.53
C VAL A 356 -18.77 12.68 -7.71
N VAL A 357 -19.10 12.08 -6.57
CA VAL A 357 -18.10 11.37 -5.73
C VAL A 357 -17.46 10.22 -6.49
N LEU A 358 -18.24 9.43 -7.24
CA LEU A 358 -17.70 8.33 -8.04
C LEU A 358 -16.78 8.82 -9.16
N ILE A 359 -17.13 9.92 -9.85
CA ILE A 359 -16.26 10.52 -10.86
C ILE A 359 -14.94 11.01 -10.24
N ILE A 360 -15.00 11.67 -9.07
CA ILE A 360 -13.80 12.10 -8.35
C ILE A 360 -12.93 10.89 -7.98
N LEU A 361 -13.52 9.81 -7.44
CA LEU A 361 -12.80 8.59 -7.11
C LEU A 361 -12.15 7.95 -8.35
N ALA A 362 -12.85 7.88 -9.48
CA ALA A 362 -12.30 7.37 -10.73
C ALA A 362 -11.12 8.21 -11.23
N ILE A 363 -11.20 9.55 -11.11
CA ILE A 363 -10.11 10.46 -11.47
C ILE A 363 -8.91 10.27 -10.53
N LEU A 364 -9.13 10.20 -9.23
CA LEU A 364 -8.06 10.00 -8.24
C LEU A 364 -7.33 8.67 -8.44
N LEU A 365 -8.08 7.60 -8.72
CA LEU A 365 -7.52 6.30 -9.11
C LEU A 365 -6.72 6.39 -10.42
N ASN A 366 -7.25 7.08 -11.43
CA ASN A 366 -6.57 7.22 -12.73
C ASN A 366 -5.23 7.96 -12.62
N PHE A 367 -5.12 8.93 -11.71
CA PHE A 367 -3.87 9.64 -11.43
C PHE A 367 -2.96 8.91 -10.43
N ASN A 368 -3.31 7.70 -9.99
CA ASN A 368 -2.62 6.94 -8.94
C ASN A 368 -2.37 7.78 -7.68
N VAL A 369 -3.32 8.66 -7.33
CA VAL A 369 -3.31 9.44 -6.08
C VAL A 369 -3.78 8.58 -4.92
N ILE A 370 -4.74 7.71 -5.20
CA ILE A 370 -5.22 6.64 -4.34
C ILE A 370 -5.04 5.33 -5.07
#